data_AF-A0A5J5AGT5-F1
#
_entry.id   AF-A0A5J5AGT5-F1
#
_cell.length_a   1.000
_cell.length_b   1.000
_cell.length_c   1.000
_cell.angle_alpha   90.00
_cell.angle_beta   90.00
_cell.angle_gamma   90.00
#
_symmetry.space_group_name_H-M   'P 1'
#
loop_
_entity.id
_entity.type
_entity.pdbx_description
1 polymer ?
#
loop_
_entity_poly.entity_id
_entity_poly.type
_entity_poly.pdbx_seq_one_letter_code
_entity_poly.pdbx_strand_id
1 'polypeptide(L)'
;MIPSKKFWRAGMDFVSIRMLFSKAMAIYHLVQSSWLSARTLCKHGLESLVQEHFLRSLEETFEKNGAAKFWRQFDAYSNPVSLEMNEDPIQENGVQQVLCKALEEISLERQYQEKCLLMLVHALQSYKDGMSEESHKSDAERIYLFSKYQLRVSSVLMASLPQHFPEILHWYFKGRLEELKYNYGWRM
;
A
#
# COMPACT_ATOMS: atom_id res chain seq x y z
N MET A 1 -15.61 9.45 -43.95
CA MET A 1 -14.50 9.09 -43.03
C MET A 1 -14.64 9.90 -41.77
N ILE A 2 -15.08 9.28 -40.67
CA ILE A 2 -15.09 9.85 -39.31
C ILE A 2 -14.52 8.75 -38.40
N PRO A 3 -13.41 8.95 -37.68
CA PRO A 3 -12.91 7.92 -36.79
C PRO A 3 -13.68 7.94 -35.45
N SER A 4 -14.60 6.98 -35.34
CA SER A 4 -14.81 6.05 -34.22
C SER A 4 -14.56 6.53 -32.78
N LYS A 5 -15.68 6.74 -32.07
CA LYS A 5 -15.82 6.57 -30.61
C LYS A 5 -15.42 5.14 -30.18
N LYS A 6 -14.14 4.90 -29.90
CA LYS A 6 -13.65 3.70 -29.21
C LYS A 6 -12.45 4.05 -28.33
N PHE A 7 -12.70 4.67 -27.18
CA PHE A 7 -11.65 4.87 -26.18
C PHE A 7 -12.06 4.55 -24.73
N TRP A 8 -13.22 3.91 -24.53
CA TRP A 8 -13.62 3.40 -23.21
C TRP A 8 -13.80 1.90 -23.27
N ARG A 9 -12.68 1.18 -23.28
CA ARG A 9 -12.66 -0.27 -23.04
C ARG A 9 -11.55 -0.60 -22.06
N ALA A 10 -11.67 -0.04 -20.86
CA ALA A 10 -11.03 -0.53 -19.64
C ALA A 10 -12.00 -0.19 -18.51
N GLY A 11 -12.54 -1.22 -17.84
CA GLY A 11 -13.60 -1.11 -16.84
C GLY A 11 -13.11 -0.47 -15.53
N MET A 12 -12.83 0.83 -15.56
CA MET A 12 -12.73 1.64 -14.35
C MET A 12 -14.08 2.31 -14.12
N ASP A 13 -14.71 2.01 -13.00
CA ASP A 13 -15.93 2.68 -12.60
C ASP A 13 -15.67 4.18 -12.29
N PHE A 14 -16.74 4.96 -12.32
CA PHE A 14 -16.68 6.42 -12.10
C PHE A 14 -16.10 6.75 -10.72
N VAL A 15 -16.24 5.85 -9.74
CA VAL A 15 -15.69 5.98 -8.39
C VAL A 15 -14.16 5.87 -8.41
N SER A 16 -13.61 4.92 -9.16
CA SER A 16 -12.18 4.68 -9.35
C SER A 16 -11.52 5.81 -10.15
N ILE A 17 -12.21 6.33 -11.18
CA ILE A 17 -11.77 7.53 -11.91
C ILE A 17 -11.75 8.74 -10.99
N ARG A 18 -12.81 8.96 -10.20
CA ARG A 18 -12.88 10.08 -9.25
C ARG A 18 -11.86 9.95 -8.12
N MET A 19 -11.55 8.73 -7.67
CA MET A 19 -10.53 8.46 -6.65
C MET A 19 -9.13 8.67 -7.20
N LEU A 20 -8.84 8.24 -8.44
CA LEU A 20 -7.59 8.54 -9.13
C LEU A 20 -7.45 10.03 -9.42
N PHE A 21 -8.54 10.73 -9.79
CA PHE A 21 -8.52 12.18 -9.98
C PHE A 21 -8.36 12.93 -8.65
N SER A 22 -9.01 12.49 -7.56
CA SER A 22 -8.80 13.07 -6.21
C SER A 22 -7.40 12.79 -5.68
N LYS A 23 -6.84 11.58 -5.89
CA LYS A 23 -5.47 11.21 -5.51
C LYS A 23 -4.44 11.95 -6.37
N ALA A 24 -4.68 12.08 -7.67
CA ALA A 24 -3.83 12.85 -8.58
C ALA A 24 -3.94 14.36 -8.35
N MET A 25 -5.10 14.89 -7.98
CA MET A 25 -5.30 16.30 -7.61
C MET A 25 -4.78 16.60 -6.20
N ALA A 26 -4.88 15.66 -5.26
CA ALA A 26 -4.24 15.77 -3.95
C ALA A 26 -2.72 15.76 -4.09
N ILE A 27 -2.15 14.88 -4.94
CA ILE A 27 -0.73 14.96 -5.31
C ILE A 27 -0.44 16.24 -6.08
N TYR A 28 -1.25 16.67 -7.04
CA TYR A 28 -0.99 17.88 -7.82
C TYR A 28 -1.01 19.14 -6.95
N HIS A 29 -1.96 19.27 -6.02
CA HIS A 29 -1.97 20.36 -5.05
C HIS A 29 -0.87 20.21 -4.01
N LEU A 30 -0.69 19.02 -3.42
CA LEU A 30 0.33 18.74 -2.40
C LEU A 30 1.74 18.58 -2.98
N VAL A 31 1.92 18.61 -4.29
CA VAL A 31 3.21 18.70 -4.98
C VAL A 31 3.38 20.10 -5.52
N GLN A 32 2.40 20.75 -6.12
CA GLN A 32 2.62 22.08 -6.73
C GLN A 32 2.62 23.22 -5.71
N SER A 33 1.78 23.18 -4.67
CA SER A 33 1.88 24.14 -3.55
C SER A 33 2.99 23.76 -2.57
N SER A 34 3.28 22.45 -2.44
CA SER A 34 4.33 21.95 -1.54
C SER A 34 5.74 22.02 -2.13
N TRP A 35 5.96 22.00 -3.44
CA TRP A 35 7.29 21.92 -4.04
C TRP A 35 8.06 23.24 -3.95
N LEU A 36 7.38 24.37 -4.14
CA LEU A 36 7.92 25.70 -3.88
C LEU A 36 8.15 25.95 -2.38
N SER A 37 7.24 25.47 -1.52
CA SER A 37 7.37 25.61 -0.07
C SER A 37 8.39 24.63 0.52
N ALA A 38 8.50 23.40 0.04
CA ALA A 38 9.48 22.41 0.50
C ALA A 38 10.90 22.87 0.16
N ARG A 39 11.13 23.40 -1.05
CA ARG A 39 12.41 24.05 -1.39
C ARG A 39 12.71 25.24 -0.47
N THR A 40 11.74 26.10 -0.21
CA THR A 40 11.91 27.25 0.70
C THR A 40 12.18 26.79 2.15
N LEU A 41 11.46 25.80 2.65
CA LEU A 41 11.64 25.22 3.99
C LEU A 41 13.01 24.53 4.10
N CYS A 42 13.46 23.81 3.07
CA CYS A 42 14.79 23.21 3.05
C CYS A 42 15.90 24.27 3.05
N LYS A 43 15.71 25.43 2.38
CA LYS A 43 16.62 26.59 2.50
C LYS A 43 16.76 27.11 3.93
N HIS A 44 15.73 26.95 4.75
CA HIS A 44 15.75 27.34 6.15
C HIS A 44 16.14 26.19 7.10
N GLY A 45 16.68 25.08 6.59
CA GLY A 45 17.13 23.95 7.41
C GLY A 45 16.00 23.05 7.94
N LEU A 46 14.79 23.17 7.41
CA LEU A 46 13.60 22.43 7.86
C LEU A 46 13.34 21.14 7.07
N GLU A 47 14.39 20.54 6.50
CA GLU A 47 14.30 19.31 5.70
C GLU A 47 13.68 18.15 6.49
N SER A 48 14.13 17.93 7.73
CA SER A 48 13.62 16.88 8.61
C SER A 48 12.12 17.03 8.90
N LEU A 49 11.63 18.28 9.00
CA LEU A 49 10.22 18.58 9.20
C LEU A 49 9.40 18.24 7.95
N VAL A 50 9.90 18.57 6.76
CA VAL A 50 9.26 18.22 5.48
C VAL A 50 9.17 16.70 5.35
N GLN A 51 10.25 15.99 5.62
CA GLN A 51 10.30 14.52 5.59
C GLN A 51 9.30 13.91 6.59
N GLU A 52 9.30 14.38 7.84
CA GLU A 52 8.41 13.88 8.89
C GLU A 52 6.93 14.13 8.58
N HIS A 53 6.59 15.34 8.13
CA HIS A 53 5.21 15.68 7.75
C HIS A 53 4.72 14.83 6.56
N PHE A 54 5.58 14.64 5.56
CA PHE A 54 5.26 13.79 4.42
C PHE A 54 5.03 12.34 4.83
N LEU A 55 5.93 11.78 5.65
CA LEU A 55 5.79 10.41 6.16
C LEU A 55 4.53 10.21 7.00
N ARG A 56 4.16 11.20 7.83
CA ARG A 56 2.90 11.18 8.58
C ARG A 56 1.68 11.20 7.64
N SER A 57 1.73 12.02 6.60
CA SER A 57 0.65 12.07 5.59
C SER A 57 0.48 10.72 4.88
N LEU A 58 1.58 10.04 4.55
CA LEU A 58 1.55 8.70 3.98
C LEU A 58 0.98 7.67 4.96
N GLU A 59 1.38 7.73 6.23
CA GLU A 59 0.88 6.85 7.29
C GLU A 59 -0.64 6.97 7.46
N GLU A 60 -1.16 8.19 7.63
CA GLU A 60 -2.60 8.44 7.78
C GLU A 60 -3.39 8.00 6.53
N THR A 61 -2.81 8.19 5.35
CA THR A 61 -3.41 7.77 4.08
C THR A 61 -3.41 6.24 3.96
N PHE A 62 -2.33 5.59 4.39
CA PHE A 62 -2.19 4.13 4.36
C PHE A 62 -3.16 3.48 5.35
N GLU A 63 -3.30 4.06 6.54
CA GLU A 63 -4.26 3.59 7.55
C GLU A 63 -5.70 3.61 7.00
N LYS A 64 -6.12 4.72 6.41
CA LYS A 64 -7.49 4.91 5.89
C LYS A 64 -7.78 4.10 4.62
N ASN A 65 -6.84 4.07 3.67
CA ASN A 65 -7.08 3.52 2.34
C ASN A 65 -6.47 2.14 2.11
N GLY A 66 -5.38 1.82 2.81
CA GLY A 66 -4.68 0.54 2.74
C GLY A 66 -5.17 -0.40 3.84
N ALA A 67 -4.75 -0.15 5.09
CA ALA A 67 -4.99 -1.05 6.22
C ALA A 67 -6.48 -1.26 6.50
N ALA A 68 -7.26 -0.18 6.68
CA ALA A 68 -8.69 -0.32 6.96
C ALA A 68 -9.44 -1.05 5.83
N LYS A 69 -9.08 -0.81 4.57
CA LYS A 69 -9.68 -1.50 3.42
C LYS A 69 -9.24 -2.96 3.35
N PHE A 70 -7.97 -3.25 3.65
CA PHE A 70 -7.44 -4.61 3.72
C PHE A 70 -8.18 -5.44 4.76
N TRP A 71 -8.31 -4.92 5.99
CA TRP A 71 -8.96 -5.64 7.08
C TRP A 71 -10.45 -5.88 6.85
N ARG A 72 -11.17 -4.90 6.29
CA ARG A 72 -12.61 -5.05 5.98
C ARG A 72 -12.94 -6.21 5.04
N GLN A 73 -11.98 -6.68 4.24
CA GLN A 73 -12.19 -7.83 3.37
C GLN A 73 -12.40 -9.13 4.17
N PHE A 74 -12.00 -9.13 5.44
CA PHE A 74 -12.08 -10.28 6.33
C PHE A 74 -13.24 -10.20 7.32
N ASP A 75 -14.02 -9.11 7.35
CA ASP A 75 -15.13 -8.93 8.30
C ASP A 75 -16.18 -10.06 8.22
N ALA A 76 -16.37 -10.66 7.03
CA ALA A 76 -17.27 -11.80 6.82
C ALA A 76 -16.84 -13.08 7.57
N TYR A 77 -15.56 -13.16 7.97
CA TYR A 77 -14.95 -14.29 8.68
C TYR A 77 -14.82 -14.02 10.19
N SER A 78 -15.38 -12.90 10.68
CA SER A 78 -15.31 -12.52 12.10
C SER A 78 -16.13 -13.43 13.02
N ASN A 79 -17.09 -14.20 12.48
CA ASN A 79 -17.89 -15.14 13.26
C ASN A 79 -17.35 -16.58 13.13
N PRO A 80 -16.90 -17.21 14.23
CA PRO A 80 -16.30 -18.56 14.20
C PRO A 80 -17.29 -19.65 13.76
N VAL A 81 -18.60 -19.46 13.98
CA VAL A 81 -19.64 -20.43 13.56
C VAL A 81 -19.69 -20.59 12.04
N SER A 82 -19.33 -19.52 11.29
CA SER A 82 -19.26 -19.54 9.83
C SER A 82 -18.09 -20.37 9.29
N LEU A 83 -17.01 -20.51 10.06
CA LEU A 83 -15.82 -21.29 9.66
C LEU A 83 -15.91 -22.76 10.08
N GLU A 84 -16.49 -23.06 11.24
CA GLU A 84 -16.57 -24.45 11.73
C GLU A 84 -17.67 -25.28 11.04
N MET A 85 -18.75 -24.66 10.54
CA MET A 85 -19.85 -25.39 9.90
C MET A 85 -19.60 -25.82 8.46
N ASN A 86 -18.48 -25.43 7.85
CA ASN A 86 -18.26 -25.58 6.42
C ASN A 86 -16.89 -26.22 6.15
N GLU A 87 -16.75 -27.52 6.43
CA GLU A 87 -15.66 -28.37 5.90
C GLU A 87 -15.80 -28.61 4.38
N ASP A 88 -16.41 -27.67 3.65
CA ASP A 88 -16.55 -27.75 2.21
C ASP A 88 -15.28 -27.18 1.54
N PRO A 89 -14.59 -27.94 0.67
CA PRO A 89 -13.38 -27.49 -0.04
C PRO A 89 -13.61 -26.24 -0.91
N ILE A 90 -14.87 -25.86 -1.15
CA ILE A 90 -15.27 -24.64 -1.85
C ILE A 90 -14.97 -23.38 -1.02
N GLN A 91 -14.99 -23.46 0.32
CA GLN A 91 -14.73 -22.32 1.21
C GLN A 91 -13.23 -22.07 1.47
N GLU A 92 -12.39 -23.11 1.48
CA GLU A 92 -10.92 -22.96 1.55
C GLU A 92 -10.39 -22.17 0.34
N ASN A 93 -10.93 -22.46 -0.85
CA ASN A 93 -10.67 -21.68 -2.06
C ASN A 93 -11.15 -20.22 -1.94
N GLY A 94 -12.23 -19.98 -1.17
CA GLY A 94 -12.74 -18.64 -0.89
C GLY A 94 -11.80 -17.81 -0.02
N VAL A 95 -11.30 -18.38 1.09
CA VAL A 95 -10.33 -17.70 1.97
C VAL A 95 -9.04 -17.37 1.21
N GLN A 96 -8.53 -18.30 0.41
CA GLN A 96 -7.36 -18.08 -0.42
C GLN A 96 -7.56 -16.94 -1.42
N GLN A 97 -8.68 -16.92 -2.15
CA GLN A 97 -8.95 -15.87 -3.13
C GLN A 97 -9.07 -14.50 -2.47
N VAL A 98 -9.76 -14.42 -1.32
CA VAL A 98 -9.89 -13.17 -0.55
C VAL A 98 -8.53 -12.69 -0.07
N LEU A 99 -7.70 -13.59 0.50
CA LEU A 99 -6.36 -13.25 0.96
C LEU A 99 -5.45 -12.77 -0.18
N CYS A 100 -5.41 -13.49 -1.31
CA CYS A 100 -4.63 -13.12 -2.48
C CYS A 100 -5.04 -11.74 -3.01
N LYS A 101 -6.35 -11.51 -3.18
CA LYS A 101 -6.87 -10.23 -3.64
C LYS A 101 -6.55 -9.09 -2.67
N ALA A 102 -6.72 -9.32 -1.37
CA ALA A 102 -6.42 -8.32 -0.35
C ALA A 102 -4.93 -7.95 -0.38
N LEU A 103 -4.03 -8.94 -0.51
CA LEU A 103 -2.59 -8.74 -0.61
C LEU A 103 -2.19 -7.99 -1.88
N GLU A 104 -2.84 -8.28 -3.01
CA GLU A 104 -2.63 -7.53 -4.26
C GLU A 104 -3.05 -6.06 -4.11
N GLU A 105 -4.25 -5.81 -3.58
CA GLU A 105 -4.78 -4.45 -3.41
C GLU A 105 -3.91 -3.61 -2.46
N ILE A 106 -3.51 -4.16 -1.31
CA ILE A 106 -2.66 -3.42 -0.37
C ILE A 106 -1.24 -3.23 -0.91
N SER A 107 -0.74 -4.17 -1.72
CA SER A 107 0.55 -4.02 -2.41
C SER A 107 0.51 -2.89 -3.43
N LEU A 108 -0.60 -2.72 -4.15
CA LEU A 108 -0.78 -1.60 -5.08
C LEU A 108 -0.79 -0.25 -4.36
N GLU A 109 -1.48 -0.15 -3.21
CA GLU A 109 -1.46 1.07 -2.40
C GLU A 109 -0.04 1.36 -1.87
N ARG A 110 0.66 0.34 -1.35
CA ARG A 110 2.05 0.46 -0.89
C ARG A 110 2.97 0.96 -2.00
N GLN A 111 2.89 0.36 -3.19
CA GLN A 111 3.71 0.75 -4.35
C GLN A 111 3.41 2.18 -4.82
N TYR A 112 2.14 2.60 -4.75
CA TYR A 112 1.77 3.98 -5.06
C TYR A 112 2.41 4.98 -4.09
N GLN A 113 2.38 4.69 -2.79
CA GLN A 113 3.02 5.54 -1.78
C GLN A 113 4.56 5.54 -1.90
N GLU A 114 5.18 4.40 -2.24
CA GLU A 114 6.62 4.30 -2.53
C GLU A 114 7.02 5.20 -3.71
N LYS A 115 6.19 5.32 -4.76
CA LYS A 115 6.41 6.27 -5.86
C LYS A 115 6.36 7.72 -5.38
N CYS A 116 5.41 8.04 -4.50
CA CYS A 116 5.31 9.38 -3.91
C CYS A 116 6.55 9.72 -3.08
N LEU A 117 7.04 8.75 -2.29
CA LEU A 117 8.26 8.89 -1.50
C LEU A 117 9.50 9.09 -2.37
N LEU A 118 9.59 8.36 -3.49
CA LEU A 118 10.67 8.56 -4.46
C LEU A 118 10.64 9.97 -5.07
N MET A 119 9.45 10.52 -5.36
CA MET A 119 9.33 11.90 -5.83
C MET A 119 9.83 12.92 -4.79
N LEU A 120 9.57 12.69 -3.49
CA LEU A 120 10.12 13.52 -2.41
C LEU A 120 11.65 13.45 -2.40
N VAL A 121 12.22 12.24 -2.45
CA VAL A 121 13.68 12.03 -2.49
C VAL A 121 14.29 12.81 -3.66
N HIS A 122 13.72 12.72 -4.85
CA HIS A 122 14.21 13.47 -6.01
C HIS A 122 14.06 14.99 -5.84
N ALA A 123 12.98 15.47 -5.20
CA ALA A 123 12.81 16.89 -4.93
C ALA A 123 13.85 17.43 -3.94
N LEU A 124 14.18 16.65 -2.90
CA LEU A 124 15.21 16.98 -1.92
C LEU A 124 16.62 16.91 -2.52
N GLN A 125 16.90 15.89 -3.34
CA GLN A 125 18.16 15.77 -4.08
C GLN A 125 18.37 16.93 -5.06
N SER A 126 17.35 17.25 -5.86
CA SER A 126 17.41 18.37 -6.80
C SER A 126 17.69 19.73 -6.13
N TYR A 127 17.30 19.90 -4.86
CA TYR A 127 17.68 21.07 -4.07
C TYR A 127 19.16 21.06 -3.69
N LYS A 128 19.70 19.90 -3.30
CA LYS A 128 21.09 19.71 -2.87
C LYS A 128 22.09 19.77 -4.03
N ASP A 129 21.71 19.27 -5.21
CA ASP A 129 22.56 19.27 -6.41
C ASP A 129 22.93 20.70 -6.90
N GLY A 130 22.15 21.71 -6.50
CA GLY A 130 22.49 23.12 -6.75
C GLY A 130 23.64 23.69 -5.90
N MET A 131 24.14 22.94 -4.90
CA MET A 131 25.15 23.39 -3.92
C MET A 131 26.48 22.59 -3.98
N SER A 132 26.57 21.58 -4.85
CA SER A 132 27.71 20.67 -5.15
C SER A 132 28.26 19.76 -4.02
N GLU A 133 28.71 18.58 -4.48
CA GLU A 133 29.40 17.45 -3.82
C GLU A 133 28.65 16.70 -2.70
N GLU A 134 27.87 15.66 -3.07
CA GLU A 134 27.81 14.37 -2.34
C GLU A 134 26.79 13.40 -2.97
N SER A 135 27.21 12.62 -3.97
CA SER A 135 26.37 11.54 -4.51
C SER A 135 26.06 10.46 -3.45
N HIS A 136 26.97 10.23 -2.50
CA HIS A 136 26.84 9.21 -1.45
C HIS A 136 25.80 9.56 -0.36
N LYS A 137 25.57 10.85 -0.07
CA LYS A 137 24.56 11.31 0.90
C LYS A 137 23.14 11.07 0.40
N SER A 138 22.96 11.16 -0.92
CA SER A 138 21.66 11.00 -1.59
C SER A 138 21.07 9.59 -1.44
N ASP A 139 21.92 8.56 -1.43
CA ASP A 139 21.51 7.17 -1.30
C ASP A 139 21.17 6.82 0.14
N ALA A 140 21.97 7.30 1.10
CA ALA A 140 21.70 7.14 2.52
C ALA A 140 20.36 7.76 2.95
N GLU A 141 20.03 8.95 2.41
CA GLU A 141 18.74 9.61 2.66
C GLU A 141 17.57 8.80 2.09
N ARG A 142 17.70 8.29 0.86
CA ARG A 142 16.72 7.40 0.25
C ARG A 142 16.49 6.17 1.13
N ILE A 143 17.56 5.47 1.52
CA ILE A 143 17.48 4.28 2.37
C ILE A 143 16.78 4.61 3.68
N TYR A 144 17.19 5.69 4.36
CA TYR A 144 16.59 6.14 5.61
C TYR A 144 15.08 6.39 5.48
N LEU A 145 14.66 7.14 4.47
CA LEU A 145 13.24 7.48 4.26
C LEU A 145 12.40 6.25 3.95
N PHE A 146 12.90 5.34 3.10
CA PHE A 146 12.21 4.10 2.77
C PHE A 146 12.10 3.17 3.98
N SER A 147 13.17 3.03 4.79
CA SER A 147 13.12 2.24 6.02
C SER A 147 12.12 2.84 7.03
N LYS A 148 12.09 4.16 7.19
CA LYS A 148 11.15 4.83 8.09
C LYS A 148 9.70 4.70 7.63
N TYR A 149 9.46 4.78 6.32
CA TYR A 149 8.16 4.49 5.72
C TYR A 149 7.72 3.04 5.96
N GLN A 150 8.60 2.07 5.69
CA GLN A 150 8.33 0.64 5.93
C GLN A 150 7.96 0.36 7.39
N LEU A 151 8.68 0.98 8.33
CA LEU A 151 8.38 0.86 9.76
C LEU A 151 6.98 1.40 10.09
N ARG A 152 6.60 2.58 9.56
CA ARG A 152 5.27 3.17 9.78
C ARG A 152 4.15 2.29 9.22
N VAL A 153 4.28 1.87 7.97
CA VAL A 153 3.29 0.99 7.31
C VAL A 153 3.14 -0.33 8.08
N SER A 154 4.25 -0.92 8.51
CA SER A 154 4.22 -2.16 9.30
C SER A 154 3.57 -1.92 10.66
N SER A 155 3.90 -0.81 11.33
CA SER A 155 3.29 -0.42 12.60
C SER A 155 1.78 -0.25 12.47
N VAL A 156 1.30 0.43 11.42
CA VAL A 156 -0.14 0.59 11.16
C VAL A 156 -0.81 -0.76 10.99
N LEU A 157 -0.24 -1.68 10.20
CA LEU A 157 -0.80 -3.02 10.02
C LEU A 157 -0.85 -3.82 11.33
N MET A 158 0.23 -3.81 12.11
CA MET A 158 0.28 -4.54 13.37
C MET A 158 -0.68 -3.94 14.42
N ALA A 159 -0.78 -2.61 14.48
CA ALA A 159 -1.66 -1.92 15.42
C ALA A 159 -3.15 -2.04 15.07
N SER A 160 -3.48 -2.28 13.80
CA SER A 160 -4.86 -2.43 13.31
C SER A 160 -5.26 -3.89 13.06
N LEU A 161 -4.43 -4.85 13.48
CA LEU A 161 -4.65 -6.27 13.25
C LEU A 161 -5.96 -6.77 13.91
N PRO A 162 -6.93 -7.31 13.15
CA PRO A 162 -8.13 -7.90 13.70
C PRO A 162 -7.82 -9.17 14.49
N GLN A 163 -8.52 -9.38 15.61
CA GLN A 163 -8.33 -10.54 16.49
C GLN A 163 -8.56 -11.89 15.80
N HIS A 164 -9.44 -11.94 14.80
CA HIS A 164 -9.82 -13.16 14.07
C HIS A 164 -8.92 -13.46 12.85
N PHE A 165 -7.95 -12.59 12.55
CA PHE A 165 -7.06 -12.77 11.41
C PHE A 165 -6.07 -13.93 11.54
N PRO A 166 -5.49 -14.23 12.73
CA PRO A 166 -4.67 -15.42 12.93
C PRO A 166 -5.38 -16.72 12.54
N GLU A 167 -6.67 -16.83 12.85
CA GLU A 167 -7.50 -17.98 12.47
C GLU A 167 -7.63 -18.08 10.95
N ILE A 168 -7.87 -16.97 10.25
CA ILE A 168 -7.90 -16.94 8.78
C ILE A 168 -6.58 -17.45 8.18
N LEU A 169 -5.45 -17.02 8.73
CA LEU A 169 -4.14 -17.51 8.29
C LEU A 169 -3.97 -19.00 8.56
N HIS A 170 -4.45 -19.50 9.70
CA HIS A 170 -4.42 -20.92 10.00
C HIS A 170 -5.14 -21.73 8.93
N TRP A 171 -6.36 -21.33 8.55
CA TRP A 171 -7.14 -22.00 7.51
C TRP A 171 -6.47 -21.94 6.13
N TYR A 172 -5.92 -20.78 5.76
CA TYR A 172 -5.14 -20.64 4.53
C TYR A 172 -3.96 -21.62 4.51
N PHE A 173 -3.14 -21.67 5.56
CA PHE A 173 -1.98 -22.55 5.60
C PHE A 173 -2.36 -24.03 5.68
N LYS A 174 -3.44 -24.36 6.39
CA LYS A 174 -3.98 -25.73 6.45
C LYS A 174 -4.33 -26.24 5.05
N GLY A 175 -5.16 -25.50 4.31
CA GLY A 175 -5.53 -25.88 2.93
C GLY A 175 -4.32 -26.03 2.01
N ARG A 176 -3.36 -25.10 2.06
CA ARG A 176 -2.12 -25.18 1.28
C ARG A 176 -1.27 -26.42 1.62
N LEU A 177 -1.22 -26.83 2.89
CA LEU A 177 -0.52 -28.03 3.30
C LEU A 177 -1.23 -29.30 2.84
N GLU A 178 -2.56 -29.31 2.83
CA GLU A 178 -3.36 -30.44 2.34
C GLU A 178 -3.24 -30.61 0.82
N GLU A 179 -3.26 -29.51 0.05
CA GLU A 179 -2.97 -29.52 -1.39
C GLU A 179 -1.59 -30.13 -1.68
N LEU A 180 -0.57 -29.76 -0.91
CA LEU A 180 0.78 -30.31 -1.06
C LEU A 180 0.82 -31.80 -0.73
N LYS A 181 0.16 -32.25 0.34
CA LYS A 181 0.07 -33.67 0.68
C LYS A 181 -0.58 -34.48 -0.43
N TYR A 182 -1.67 -33.97 -1.01
CA TYR A 182 -2.39 -34.63 -2.10
C TYR A 182 -1.55 -34.69 -3.38
N ASN A 183 -0.91 -33.58 -3.77
CA ASN A 183 -0.13 -33.49 -5.01
C ASN A 183 1.20 -34.28 -4.98
N TYR A 184 1.78 -34.48 -3.79
CA TYR A 184 3.08 -35.15 -3.64
C TYR A 184 2.99 -36.53 -2.97
N GLY A 185 1.80 -37.02 -2.62
CA GLY A 185 1.60 -38.40 -2.17
C GLY A 185 2.25 -38.75 -0.82
N TRP A 186 2.51 -37.78 0.05
CA TRP A 186 3.04 -38.03 1.39
C TRP A 186 1.93 -38.53 2.31
N ARG A 187 1.84 -39.85 2.48
CA ARG A 187 1.02 -40.50 3.52
C ARG A 187 1.93 -40.67 4.75
N MET A 188 1.65 -39.94 5.85
CA MET A 188 2.25 -40.24 7.16
C MET A 188 1.68 -41.54 7.73
#